data_AF-A0A7V3PQD0-F1
#
_entry.id   AF-A0A7V3PQD0-F1
#
_cell.length_a   1.000
_cell.length_b   1.000
_cell.length_c   1.000
_cell.angle_alpha   90.00
_cell.angle_beta   90.00
_cell.angle_gamma   90.00
#
_symmetry.space_group_name_H-M   'P 1'
#
loop_
_entity.id
_entity.type
_entity.pdbx_description
1 polymer ?
#
loop_
_entity_poly.entity_id
_entity_poly.type
_entity_poly.pdbx_seq_one_letter_code
_entity_poly.pdbx_strand_id
1 'polypeptide(L)'
;MSIAEADGGYDLTYRTLDGMEGVTAQLALDFAPGGVFETADTCLEAQPGQVLFLKSGYAAMRYGHDLIEVGPGAHAHRMWAMRDAETAPEHVRVLLTFETPVQHRLRIRCRRVP
;
A
#
# COMPACT_ATOMS: atom_id res chain seq x y z
N MET A 1 -6.93 5.84 -12.86
CA MET A 1 -6.23 6.32 -11.65
C MET A 1 -5.72 7.73 -11.91
N SER A 2 -5.76 8.62 -10.93
CA SER A 2 -5.18 9.96 -11.01
C SER A 2 -4.27 10.24 -9.82
N ILE A 3 -3.26 11.08 -10.00
CA ILE A 3 -2.27 11.44 -8.99
C ILE A 3 -2.23 12.97 -8.88
N ALA A 4 -2.20 13.47 -7.66
CA ALA A 4 -1.97 14.88 -7.35
C ALA A 4 -0.81 15.01 -6.39
N GLU A 5 0.07 16.00 -6.62
CA GLU A 5 1.09 16.38 -5.66
C GLU A 5 0.45 16.94 -4.38
N ALA A 6 1.08 16.65 -3.25
CA ALA A 6 0.71 17.17 -1.95
C ALA A 6 1.99 17.49 -1.15
N ASP A 7 1.86 18.29 -0.10
CA ASP A 7 2.99 18.54 0.78
C ASP A 7 3.56 17.22 1.33
N GLY A 8 4.87 17.05 1.16
CA GLY A 8 5.58 15.82 1.51
C GLY A 8 5.18 14.58 0.72
N GLY A 9 4.46 14.63 -0.41
CA GLY A 9 4.19 13.42 -1.20
C GLY A 9 3.05 13.54 -2.21
N TYR A 10 2.17 12.54 -2.23
CA TYR A 10 1.14 12.41 -3.28
C TYR A 10 -0.21 11.93 -2.73
N ASP A 11 -1.27 12.34 -3.40
CA ASP A 11 -2.61 11.78 -3.25
C ASP A 11 -3.03 11.07 -4.53
N LEU A 12 -3.37 9.80 -4.40
CA LEU A 12 -3.70 8.91 -5.49
C LEU A 12 -5.18 8.55 -5.41
N THR A 13 -5.94 8.86 -6.44
CA THR A 13 -7.36 8.46 -6.53
C THR A 13 -7.49 7.24 -7.45
N TYR A 14 -7.87 6.12 -6.84
CA TYR A 14 -8.17 4.87 -7.52
C TYR A 14 -9.69 4.69 -7.60
N ARG A 15 -10.21 4.72 -8.83
CA ARG A 15 -11.65 4.67 -9.09
C ARG A 15 -11.95 3.76 -10.28
N THR A 16 -12.95 2.91 -10.15
CA THR A 16 -13.56 2.21 -11.29
C THR A 16 -14.30 3.22 -12.17
N LEU A 17 -14.12 3.18 -13.49
CA LEU A 17 -14.76 4.12 -14.41
C LEU A 17 -16.14 3.62 -14.84
N ASP A 18 -16.22 2.35 -15.23
CA ASP A 18 -17.42 1.67 -15.70
C ASP A 18 -17.22 0.14 -15.71
N GLY A 19 -18.31 -0.60 -15.85
CA GLY A 19 -18.30 -1.96 -16.41
C GLY A 19 -17.68 -3.10 -15.59
N MET A 20 -17.40 -2.92 -14.29
CA MET A 20 -16.82 -3.98 -13.46
C MET A 20 -17.49 -3.99 -12.08
N GLU A 21 -18.24 -5.05 -11.82
CA GLU A 21 -18.89 -5.31 -10.53
C GLU A 21 -18.38 -6.66 -10.00
N GLY A 22 -18.01 -6.71 -8.72
CA GLY A 22 -17.57 -7.94 -8.07
C GLY A 22 -16.17 -8.42 -8.46
N VAL A 23 -15.45 -7.68 -9.30
CA VAL A 23 -14.09 -8.05 -9.72
C VAL A 23 -13.08 -7.66 -8.65
N THR A 24 -12.20 -8.58 -8.27
CA THR A 24 -11.11 -8.32 -7.33
C THR A 24 -10.07 -7.37 -7.92
N ALA A 25 -9.64 -6.42 -7.11
CA ALA A 25 -8.65 -5.41 -7.49
C ALA A 25 -7.67 -5.17 -6.34
N GLN A 26 -6.43 -4.81 -6.67
CA GLN A 26 -5.38 -4.57 -5.68
C GLN A 26 -4.56 -3.33 -6.04
N LEU A 27 -4.11 -2.63 -5.01
CA LEU A 27 -2.95 -1.74 -5.10
C LEU A 27 -1.79 -2.42 -4.36
N ALA A 28 -0.65 -2.55 -5.04
CA ALA A 28 0.59 -3.05 -4.48
C ALA A 28 1.59 -1.91 -4.34
N LEU A 29 2.14 -1.74 -3.14
CA LEU A 29 3.19 -0.80 -2.82
C LEU A 29 4.45 -1.59 -2.49
N ASP A 30 5.46 -1.52 -3.35
CA ASP A 30 6.69 -2.28 -3.21
C ASP A 30 7.78 -1.40 -2.62
N PHE A 31 8.19 -1.73 -1.40
CA PHE A 31 9.18 -1.01 -0.61
C PHE A 31 10.53 -1.73 -0.63
N ALA A 32 11.62 -0.97 -0.53
CA ALA A 32 12.94 -1.56 -0.34
C ALA A 32 12.99 -2.37 0.99
N PRO A 33 13.73 -3.49 1.05
CA PRO A 33 13.87 -4.26 2.28
C PRO A 33 14.74 -3.53 3.33
N GLY A 34 14.73 -4.03 4.58
CA GLY A 34 15.63 -3.59 5.65
C GLY A 34 15.12 -2.44 6.53
N GLY A 35 13.89 -1.98 6.30
CA GLY A 35 13.22 -0.99 7.16
C GLY A 35 12.39 -1.63 8.28
N VAL A 36 11.71 -0.78 9.05
CA VAL A 36 10.66 -1.20 9.99
C VAL A 36 9.29 -0.85 9.40
N PHE A 37 8.43 -1.84 9.26
CA PHE A 37 7.03 -1.64 8.93
C PHE A 37 6.21 -1.52 10.21
N GLU A 38 5.43 -0.45 10.31
CA GLU A 38 4.66 -0.13 11.50
C GLU A 38 3.22 0.26 11.15
N THR A 39 2.26 -0.29 11.90
CA THR A 39 0.86 0.15 11.97
C THR A 39 0.54 0.52 13.42
N ALA A 40 -0.70 0.88 13.72
CA ALA A 40 -1.12 1.16 15.10
C ALA A 40 -0.93 -0.02 16.06
N ASP A 41 -0.93 -1.26 15.55
CA ASP A 41 -0.96 -2.50 16.31
C ASP A 41 0.13 -3.51 15.91
N THR A 42 0.94 -3.19 14.91
CA THR A 42 2.00 -4.07 14.39
C THR A 42 3.30 -3.30 14.23
N CYS A 43 4.42 -3.90 14.61
CA CYS A 43 5.74 -3.38 14.33
C CYS A 43 6.65 -4.56 14.00
N LEU A 44 7.24 -4.58 12.82
CA LEU A 44 8.07 -5.70 12.35
C LEU A 44 9.24 -5.22 11.50
N GLU A 45 10.31 -6.00 11.51
CA GLU A 45 11.42 -5.84 10.56
C GLU A 45 10.98 -6.32 9.17
N ALA A 46 11.12 -5.43 8.19
CA ALA A 46 10.67 -5.64 6.83
C ALA A 46 11.74 -6.42 6.03
N GLN A 47 11.41 -7.65 5.65
CA GLN A 47 12.30 -8.60 4.98
C GLN A 47 11.90 -8.79 3.50
N PRO A 48 12.88 -9.02 2.60
CA PRO A 48 12.58 -9.26 1.18
C PRO A 48 11.64 -10.46 1.02
N GLY A 49 10.70 -10.35 0.08
CA GLY A 49 9.70 -11.37 -0.23
C GLY A 49 8.49 -11.37 0.71
N GLN A 50 8.47 -10.52 1.75
CA GLN A 50 7.28 -10.36 2.58
C GLN A 50 6.16 -9.69 1.80
N VAL A 51 4.95 -10.22 1.98
CA VAL A 51 3.71 -9.62 1.51
C VAL A 51 2.85 -9.32 2.73
N LEU A 52 2.52 -8.05 2.92
CA LEU A 52 1.77 -7.51 4.05
C LEU A 52 0.45 -6.92 3.54
N PHE A 53 -0.62 -7.03 4.32
CA PHE A 53 -1.91 -6.44 3.98
C PHE A 53 -2.15 -5.23 4.88
N LEU A 54 -2.27 -4.03 4.29
CA LEU A 54 -2.69 -2.84 5.02
C LEU A 54 -4.22 -2.81 5.06
N LYS A 55 -4.78 -3.47 6.08
CA LYS A 55 -6.22 -3.73 6.13
C LYS A 55 -7.08 -2.51 6.45
N SER A 56 -6.53 -1.58 7.22
CA SER A 56 -7.19 -0.35 7.66
C SER A 56 -6.14 0.64 8.16
N GLY A 57 -6.54 1.89 8.41
CA GLY A 57 -5.66 2.89 9.01
C GLY A 57 -4.47 3.22 8.11
N TYR A 58 -3.34 3.59 8.72
CA TYR A 58 -2.12 3.96 8.01
C TYR A 58 -0.99 3.02 8.41
N ALA A 59 -0.05 2.82 7.49
CA ALA A 59 1.23 2.19 7.78
C ALA A 59 2.36 3.18 7.57
N ALA A 60 3.47 2.94 8.25
CA ALA A 60 4.72 3.64 8.02
C ALA A 60 5.84 2.64 7.75
N MET A 61 6.67 2.95 6.75
CA MET A 61 7.94 2.28 6.49
C MET A 61 9.07 3.22 6.91
N ARG A 62 9.87 2.79 7.89
CA ARG A 62 10.98 3.58 8.46
C ARG A 62 12.33 3.02 8.03
N TYR A 63 13.20 3.90 7.53
CA TYR A 63 14.59 3.61 7.16
C TYR A 63 15.52 4.61 7.87
N GLY A 64 16.03 4.24 9.04
CA GLY A 64 16.74 5.18 9.89
C GLY A 64 15.87 6.40 10.21
N HIS A 65 16.27 7.58 9.72
CA HIS A 65 15.56 8.85 9.91
C HIS A 65 14.52 9.16 8.83
N ASP A 66 14.42 8.34 7.78
CA ASP A 66 13.46 8.57 6.70
C ASP A 66 12.19 7.73 6.94
N LEU A 67 11.01 8.34 6.78
CA LEU A 67 9.71 7.71 7.00
C LEU A 67 8.79 7.91 5.80
N ILE A 68 8.21 6.82 5.31
CA ILE A 68 7.16 6.82 4.28
C ILE A 68 5.86 6.32 4.91
N GLU A 69 4.87 7.19 5.02
CA GLU A 69 3.54 6.88 5.52
C GLU A 69 2.56 6.67 4.36
N VAL A 70 1.78 5.60 4.41
CA VAL A 70 0.80 5.24 3.38
C VAL A 70 -0.55 4.89 3.99
N GLY A 71 -1.64 5.29 3.34
CA GLY A 71 -3.00 4.92 3.74
C GLY A 71 -4.06 5.91 3.27
N PRO A 72 -5.34 5.69 3.57
CA PRO A 72 -5.86 4.63 4.43
C PRO A 72 -5.80 3.23 3.78
N GLY A 73 -5.76 2.17 4.59
CA GLY A 73 -5.84 0.78 4.14
C GLY A 73 -7.19 0.37 3.54
N ALA A 74 -7.21 -0.81 2.92
CA ALA A 74 -8.43 -1.47 2.44
C ALA A 74 -8.25 -3.00 2.40
N HIS A 75 -9.32 -3.73 2.73
CA HIS A 75 -9.28 -5.19 2.79
C HIS A 75 -10.60 -5.86 2.38
N ALA A 76 -10.81 -5.97 1.07
CA ALA A 76 -11.95 -6.70 0.50
C ALA A 76 -11.69 -8.22 0.38
N HIS A 77 -10.44 -8.64 0.18
CA HIS A 77 -10.10 -10.05 0.00
C HIS A 77 -8.67 -10.39 0.47
N ARG A 78 -8.36 -11.69 0.47
CA ARG A 78 -7.06 -12.25 0.91
C ARG A 78 -6.27 -12.97 -0.18
N MET A 79 -6.49 -12.66 -1.45
CA MET A 79 -5.66 -13.18 -2.53
C MET A 79 -4.27 -12.53 -2.44
N TRP A 80 -3.22 -13.32 -2.19
CA TRP A 80 -1.84 -12.82 -2.07
C TRP A 80 -1.19 -12.57 -3.44
N ALA A 81 -1.51 -13.42 -4.42
CA ALA A 81 -1.06 -13.30 -5.79
C ALA A 81 -2.27 -13.25 -6.70
N MET A 82 -2.50 -12.10 -7.34
CA MET A 82 -3.45 -12.01 -8.44
C MET A 82 -2.86 -12.71 -9.67
N ARG A 83 -3.73 -13.33 -10.46
CA ARG A 83 -3.32 -13.87 -11.76
C ARG A 83 -2.70 -12.75 -12.60
N ASP A 84 -1.57 -13.03 -13.22
CA ASP A 84 -0.81 -12.12 -14.09
C ASP A 84 -0.32 -10.82 -13.41
N ALA A 85 -0.35 -10.74 -12.08
CA ALA A 85 0.27 -9.63 -11.37
C ALA A 85 1.80 -9.75 -11.37
N GLU A 86 2.46 -8.63 -11.59
CA GLU A 86 3.90 -8.49 -11.43
C GLU A 86 4.32 -8.88 -10.00
N THR A 87 5.39 -9.66 -9.87
CA THR A 87 5.96 -10.04 -8.57
C THR A 87 7.07 -9.09 -8.16
N ALA A 88 7.33 -8.97 -6.86
CA ALA A 88 8.43 -8.17 -6.34
C ALA A 88 9.19 -8.94 -5.25
N PRO A 89 9.89 -10.03 -5.62
CA PRO A 89 10.52 -10.94 -4.65
C PRO A 89 11.63 -10.28 -3.81
N GLU A 90 12.30 -9.26 -4.36
CA GLU A 90 13.35 -8.51 -3.68
C GLU A 90 12.83 -7.32 -2.84
N HIS A 91 11.51 -7.15 -2.76
CA HIS A 91 10.86 -6.05 -2.06
C HIS A 91 9.99 -6.54 -0.91
N VAL A 92 9.56 -5.60 -0.07
CA VAL A 92 8.47 -5.78 0.88
C VAL A 92 7.21 -5.21 0.23
N ARG A 93 6.25 -6.08 -0.10
CA ARG A 93 5.02 -5.67 -0.77
C ARG A 93 3.92 -5.41 0.24
N VAL A 94 3.33 -4.22 0.21
CA VAL A 94 2.14 -3.87 0.99
C VAL A 94 0.93 -3.83 0.05
N LEU A 95 -0.07 -4.66 0.33
CA LEU A 95 -1.29 -4.78 -0.43
C LEU A 95 -2.45 -4.04 0.24
N LEU A 96 -3.18 -3.26 -0.57
CA LEU A 96 -4.54 -2.83 -0.30
C LEU A 96 -5.46 -3.57 -1.25
N THR A 97 -6.52 -4.20 -0.72
CA THR A 97 -7.39 -5.07 -1.52
C THR A 97 -8.81 -4.55 -1.61
N PHE A 98 -9.39 -4.68 -2.80
CA PHE A 98 -10.65 -4.08 -3.18
C PHE A 98 -11.50 -5.07 -3.98
N GLU A 99 -12.79 -4.74 -4.08
CA GLU A 99 -13.72 -5.33 -5.03
C GLU A 99 -14.38 -4.18 -5.78
N THR A 100 -14.54 -4.31 -7.09
CA THR A 100 -15.15 -3.28 -7.92
C THR A 100 -16.66 -3.19 -7.64
N PRO A 101 -17.26 -1.98 -7.66
CA PRO A 101 -16.64 -0.69 -8.00
C PRO A 101 -15.78 -0.12 -6.86
N VAL A 102 -14.58 0.36 -7.21
CA VAL A 102 -13.65 0.97 -6.27
C VAL A 102 -13.79 2.48 -6.29
N GLN A 103 -13.76 3.10 -5.10
CA GLN A 103 -13.50 4.53 -4.92
C GLN A 103 -12.62 4.71 -3.68
N HIS A 104 -11.32 4.93 -3.91
CA HIS A 104 -10.34 4.99 -2.84
C HIS A 104 -9.33 6.11 -3.09
N ARG A 105 -8.99 6.87 -2.05
CA ARG A 105 -7.94 7.90 -2.09
C ARG A 105 -6.81 7.49 -1.17
N LEU A 106 -5.72 6.98 -1.75
CA LEU A 106 -4.49 6.67 -1.04
C LEU A 106 -3.66 7.95 -0.89
N ARG A 107 -3.07 8.16 0.28
CA ARG A 107 -2.08 9.18 0.57
C ARG A 107 -0.73 8.51 0.76
N ILE A 108 0.29 9.13 0.20
CA ILE A 108 1.69 8.78 0.43
C ILE A 108 2.37 10.04 0.93
N ARG A 109 3.04 9.97 2.09
CA ARG A 109 3.77 11.09 2.70
C ARG A 109 5.15 10.64 3.13
N CYS A 110 6.15 11.42 2.79
CA CYS A 110 7.55 11.23 3.13
C CYS A 110 7.97 12.36 4.08
N ARG A 111 8.62 12.00 5.18
CA ARG A 111 9.19 12.97 6.12
C ARG A 111 10.45 12.42 6.75
N ARG A 112 11.27 13.31 7.29
CA ARG A 112 12.34 12.93 8.22
C ARG A 112 11.81 12.93 9.64
N VAL A 113 12.18 11.91 10.39
CA VAL A 113 11.88 11.75 11.81
C VAL A 113 13.17 11.68 12.63
N PRO A 114 13.17 12.20 13.87
CA PRO A 114 14.32 12.12 14.77
C PRO A 114 14.82 10.69 14.98
#